data_AF-A0A1D2RYY4-F1
#
_entry.id   AF-A0A1D2RYY4-F1
#
_cell.length_a   1.000
_cell.length_b   1.000
_cell.length_c   1.000
_cell.angle_alpha   90.00
_cell.angle_beta   90.00
_cell.angle_gamma   90.00
#
_symmetry.space_group_name_H-M   'P 1'
#
loop_
_entity.id
_entity.type
_entity.pdbx_description
1 polymer ?
#
loop_
_entity_poly.entity_id
_entity_poly.type
_entity_poly.pdbx_seq_one_letter_code
_entity_poly.pdbx_strand_id
1 'polypeptide(L)'
;MGALPARGAGRRHWLARTAALVAGAALGGTGRRAASAGIGPTGATVSQAELLALLAERFPQRYPLAGLAELELRAPALALHPETNRLGARLAAALSSAALPAPREGALEVEFGLRYAAEDRSIRAHGIALRSLDIAGLDAATATALQFWAPRLARRAWREVVLHRFEARELALLDGLGVQPGAITVTPQGLSVAWERKPTP
;
A
#
# COMPACT_ATOMS: atom_id res chain seq x y z
N MET A 1 -16.05 -35.11 22.07
CA MET A 1 -16.36 -33.88 22.83
C MET A 1 -15.20 -32.92 22.63
N GLY A 2 -15.30 -31.71 22.07
CA GLY A 2 -16.38 -30.96 21.43
C GLY A 2 -15.71 -30.05 20.37
N ALA A 3 -16.31 -29.93 19.19
CA ALA A 3 -17.10 -28.77 18.77
C ALA A 3 -16.27 -27.53 18.39
N LEU A 4 -16.08 -27.35 17.08
CA LEU A 4 -15.96 -26.06 16.35
C LEU A 4 -17.19 -25.16 16.66
N PRO A 5 -17.19 -23.80 16.49
CA PRO A 5 -16.95 -23.18 15.17
C PRO A 5 -16.52 -21.67 15.06
N ALA A 6 -16.13 -21.31 13.82
CA ALA A 6 -16.45 -20.07 13.04
C ALA A 6 -15.92 -18.69 13.54
N ARG A 7 -15.60 -17.67 12.72
CA ARG A 7 -15.67 -17.33 11.27
C ARG A 7 -15.00 -15.95 11.06
N GLY A 8 -14.64 -15.62 9.82
CA GLY A 8 -14.38 -14.24 9.35
C GLY A 8 -13.33 -14.18 8.22
N ALA A 9 -13.61 -14.69 7.01
CA ALA A 9 -14.30 -14.01 5.91
C ALA A 9 -13.50 -12.85 5.27
N GLY A 10 -12.99 -13.11 4.05
CA GLY A 10 -12.47 -12.05 3.15
C GLY A 10 -11.25 -12.41 2.29
N ARG A 11 -11.15 -13.61 1.73
CA ARG A 11 -9.94 -14.07 0.99
C ARG A 11 -10.23 -14.59 -0.42
N ARG A 12 -11.22 -14.00 -1.11
CA ARG A 12 -11.79 -14.63 -2.31
C ARG A 12 -12.31 -13.63 -3.35
N HIS A 13 -11.50 -12.77 -3.96
CA HIS A 13 -11.99 -12.05 -5.15
C HIS A 13 -11.01 -11.81 -6.31
N TRP A 14 -9.72 -12.19 -6.25
CA TRP A 14 -8.81 -11.86 -7.37
C TRP A 14 -8.71 -12.93 -8.48
N LEU A 15 -9.35 -14.10 -8.35
CA LEU A 15 -9.24 -15.21 -9.32
C LEU A 15 -10.52 -15.55 -10.09
N ALA A 16 -11.44 -14.60 -10.29
CA ALA A 16 -12.55 -14.83 -11.21
C ALA A 16 -12.65 -13.67 -12.19
N ARG A 17 -12.09 -13.86 -13.40
CA ARG A 17 -12.84 -13.82 -14.67
C ARG A 17 -11.88 -13.79 -15.88
N THR A 18 -11.51 -14.98 -16.34
CA THR A 18 -11.24 -15.22 -17.76
C THR A 18 -12.17 -16.33 -18.24
N ALA A 19 -13.12 -15.96 -19.11
CA ALA A 19 -13.74 -16.74 -20.19
C ALA A 19 -15.23 -16.39 -20.36
N ALA A 20 -15.57 -15.64 -21.42
CA ALA A 20 -16.61 -16.02 -22.40
C ALA A 20 -16.94 -14.86 -23.38
N LEU A 21 -16.57 -15.12 -24.65
CA LEU A 21 -17.35 -14.94 -25.88
C LEU A 21 -17.62 -13.55 -26.49
N VAL A 22 -17.03 -13.40 -27.68
CA VAL A 22 -17.45 -12.80 -28.96
C VAL A 22 -18.87 -12.20 -29.09
N ALA A 23 -18.89 -11.06 -29.81
CA ALA A 23 -19.93 -10.42 -30.64
C ALA A 23 -21.01 -9.55 -29.97
N GLY A 24 -21.04 -8.28 -30.39
CA GLY A 24 -22.17 -7.36 -30.18
C GLY A 24 -21.75 -5.90 -30.33
N ALA A 25 -21.83 -5.35 -31.55
CA ALA A 25 -21.68 -3.92 -31.82
C ALA A 25 -22.87 -3.12 -31.28
N ALA A 26 -22.62 -1.99 -30.63
CA ALA A 26 -23.36 -0.72 -30.80
C ALA A 26 -22.90 0.35 -29.77
N LEU A 27 -22.34 1.43 -30.32
CA LEU A 27 -22.51 2.85 -29.98
C LEU A 27 -22.67 3.29 -28.51
N GLY A 28 -21.76 4.19 -28.10
CA GLY A 28 -22.14 5.35 -27.29
C GLY A 28 -22.01 5.19 -25.77
N GLY A 29 -20.80 5.44 -25.25
CA GLY A 29 -20.62 5.68 -23.83
C GLY A 29 -19.15 5.91 -23.54
N THR A 30 -18.79 7.13 -23.15
CA THR A 30 -17.47 7.49 -22.60
C THR A 30 -17.29 6.84 -21.24
N GLY A 31 -17.20 5.51 -21.24
CA GLY A 31 -16.80 4.73 -20.09
C GLY A 31 -15.29 4.84 -19.95
N ARG A 32 -14.82 5.65 -19.01
CA ARG A 32 -13.44 5.56 -18.52
C ARG A 32 -13.19 4.10 -18.16
N ARG A 33 -12.44 3.39 -19.02
CA ARG A 33 -11.90 2.08 -18.70
C ARG A 33 -11.01 2.27 -17.47
N ALA A 34 -11.51 1.86 -16.30
CA ALA A 34 -10.64 1.53 -15.20
C ALA A 34 -9.68 0.46 -15.74
N ALA A 35 -8.40 0.80 -15.87
CA ALA A 35 -7.38 -0.15 -16.25
C ALA A 35 -7.32 -1.18 -15.12
N SER A 36 -8.02 -2.30 -15.32
CA SER A 36 -7.89 -3.49 -14.48
C SER A 36 -6.45 -4.00 -14.58
N ALA A 37 -5.87 -4.42 -13.47
CA ALA A 37 -4.55 -5.02 -13.44
C ALA A 37 -4.40 -6.08 -14.56
N GLY A 38 -3.44 -5.87 -15.45
CA GLY A 38 -3.13 -6.76 -16.56
C GLY A 38 -1.75 -7.35 -16.35
N ILE A 39 -1.66 -8.68 -16.28
CA ILE A 39 -0.39 -9.39 -16.44
C ILE A 39 -0.15 -9.49 -17.95
N GLY A 40 0.76 -8.67 -18.46
CA GLY A 40 1.25 -8.73 -19.82
C GLY A 40 2.53 -9.57 -19.94
N PRO A 41 2.97 -9.86 -21.18
CA PRO A 41 4.19 -10.62 -21.44
C PRO A 41 5.47 -9.90 -20.98
N THR A 42 5.40 -8.59 -20.77
CA THR A 42 6.56 -7.74 -20.38
C THR A 42 6.48 -7.22 -18.95
N GLY A 43 5.34 -7.36 -18.28
CA GLY A 43 5.18 -6.89 -16.90
C GLY A 43 3.76 -7.07 -16.36
N ALA A 44 3.56 -6.69 -15.10
CA ALA A 44 2.24 -6.55 -14.48
C ALA A 44 1.98 -5.07 -14.19
N THR A 45 0.77 -4.60 -14.49
CA THR A 45 0.32 -3.27 -14.07
C THR A 45 -0.69 -3.37 -12.94
N VAL A 46 -0.60 -2.50 -11.95
CA VAL A 46 -1.56 -2.38 -10.86
C VAL A 46 -2.07 -0.95 -10.81
N SER A 47 -3.39 -0.76 -10.82
CA SER A 47 -3.98 0.58 -10.80
C SER A 47 -3.85 1.25 -9.43
N GLN A 48 -3.90 2.58 -9.40
CA GLN A 48 -3.93 3.33 -8.14
C GLN A 48 -5.09 2.91 -7.22
N ALA A 49 -6.26 2.61 -7.80
CA ALA A 49 -7.45 2.23 -7.03
C ALA A 49 -7.27 0.86 -6.37
N GLU A 50 -6.65 -0.10 -7.06
CA GLU A 50 -6.34 -1.41 -6.48
C GLU A 50 -5.29 -1.29 -5.36
N LEU A 51 -4.26 -0.46 -5.54
CA LEU A 51 -3.28 -0.19 -4.48
C LEU A 51 -3.92 0.42 -3.25
N LEU A 52 -4.83 1.37 -3.45
CA LEU A 52 -5.58 1.98 -2.37
C LEU A 52 -6.45 0.93 -1.65
N ALA A 53 -7.13 0.05 -2.39
CA ALA A 53 -7.95 -1.00 -1.80
C ALA A 53 -7.12 -1.95 -0.93
N LEU A 54 -5.96 -2.41 -1.44
CA LEU A 54 -5.04 -3.27 -0.70
C LEU A 54 -4.48 -2.60 0.56
N LEU A 55 -4.18 -1.29 0.48
CA LEU A 55 -3.74 -0.54 1.65
C LEU A 55 -4.87 -0.34 2.65
N ALA A 56 -6.07 -0.01 2.20
CA ALA A 56 -7.22 0.29 3.04
C ALA A 56 -7.63 -0.88 3.94
N GLU A 57 -7.42 -2.14 3.52
CA GLU A 57 -7.66 -3.34 4.33
C GLU A 57 -6.88 -3.36 5.65
N ARG A 58 -5.79 -2.60 5.72
CA ARG A 58 -4.89 -2.56 6.88
C ARG A 58 -5.24 -1.43 7.82
N PHE A 59 -6.17 -0.54 7.47
CA PHE A 59 -6.56 0.58 8.31
C PHE A 59 -7.89 0.32 8.99
N PRO A 60 -8.14 0.92 10.17
CA PRO A 60 -7.27 1.85 10.90
C PRO A 60 -6.06 1.17 11.57
N GLN A 61 -4.99 1.93 11.81
CA GLN A 61 -3.79 1.50 12.52
C GLN A 61 -3.58 2.35 13.76
N ARG A 62 -3.23 1.74 14.89
CA ARG A 62 -2.99 2.45 16.17
C ARG A 62 -1.55 2.32 16.62
N TYR A 63 -0.94 3.45 16.94
CA TYR A 63 0.45 3.54 17.38
C TYR A 63 0.53 4.16 18.78
N PRO A 64 0.90 3.37 19.81
CA PRO A 64 1.13 3.92 21.15
C PRO A 64 2.45 4.72 21.19
N LEU A 65 2.36 5.97 21.59
CA LEU A 65 3.50 6.89 21.79
C LEU A 65 4.01 6.79 23.22
N ALA A 66 4.64 5.66 23.56
CA ALA A 66 5.30 5.41 24.84
C ALA A 66 4.42 5.69 26.09
N GLY A 67 3.12 5.43 26.00
CA GLY A 67 2.16 5.65 27.10
C GLY A 67 1.71 7.10 27.29
N LEU A 68 2.22 8.04 26.50
CA LEU A 68 1.85 9.46 26.57
C LEU A 68 0.56 9.72 25.79
N ALA A 69 0.49 9.16 24.59
CA ALA A 69 -0.62 9.33 23.67
C ALA A 69 -0.76 8.10 22.76
N GLU A 70 -1.88 7.99 22.08
CA GLU A 70 -2.14 7.02 21.03
C GLU A 70 -2.42 7.77 19.73
N LEU A 71 -1.70 7.41 18.67
CA LEU A 71 -1.91 7.94 17.33
C LEU A 71 -2.67 6.92 16.50
N GLU A 72 -3.90 7.24 16.13
CA GLU A 72 -4.69 6.45 15.18
C GLU A 72 -4.49 7.02 13.77
N LEU A 73 -4.08 6.18 12.82
CA LEU A 73 -4.02 6.49 11.40
C LEU A 73 -5.19 5.83 10.69
N ARG A 74 -5.85 6.60 9.81
CA ARG A 74 -6.95 6.13 8.95
C ARG A 74 -6.43 5.83 7.54
N ALA A 75 -7.32 5.30 6.71
CA ALA A 75 -7.00 4.91 5.34
C ALA A 75 -6.30 6.06 4.57
N PRO A 76 -5.18 5.79 3.88
CA PRO A 76 -4.40 6.79 3.17
C PRO A 76 -5.14 7.26 1.90
N ALA A 77 -4.92 8.50 1.50
CA ALA A 77 -5.05 8.91 0.11
C ALA A 77 -3.68 8.77 -0.58
N LEU A 78 -3.65 8.17 -1.77
CA LEU A 78 -2.41 7.97 -2.54
C LEU A 78 -2.23 9.07 -3.59
N ALA A 79 -0.99 9.53 -3.71
CA ALA A 79 -0.51 10.38 -4.80
C ALA A 79 0.59 9.64 -5.57
N LEU A 80 0.55 9.71 -6.90
CA LEU A 80 1.55 9.10 -7.77
C LEU A 80 2.52 10.19 -8.22
N HIS A 81 3.82 9.94 -8.08
CA HIS A 81 4.90 10.85 -8.50
C HIS A 81 5.82 10.14 -9.52
N PRO A 82 5.37 9.97 -10.79
CA PRO A 82 6.15 9.30 -11.84
C PRO A 82 7.51 9.94 -12.08
N GLU A 83 7.60 11.27 -11.98
CA GLU A 83 8.80 12.07 -12.19
C GLU A 83 9.95 11.72 -11.23
N THR A 84 9.63 11.21 -10.04
CA THR A 84 10.62 10.77 -9.05
C THR A 84 10.58 9.26 -8.80
N ASN A 85 9.72 8.52 -9.53
CA ASN A 85 9.41 7.12 -9.31
C ASN A 85 9.00 6.82 -7.85
N ARG A 86 8.11 7.65 -7.29
CA ARG A 86 7.68 7.55 -5.88
C ARG A 86 6.16 7.61 -5.70
N LEU A 87 5.72 7.15 -4.54
CA LEU A 87 4.34 7.23 -4.06
C LEU A 87 4.28 8.15 -2.86
N GLY A 88 3.34 9.09 -2.89
CA GLY A 88 2.92 9.87 -1.73
C GLY A 88 1.72 9.20 -1.05
N ALA A 89 1.69 9.22 0.27
CA ALA A 89 0.52 8.81 1.05
C ALA A 89 0.20 9.87 2.09
N ARG A 90 -1.02 10.41 2.03
CA ARG A 90 -1.57 11.33 3.03
C ARG A 90 -2.59 10.57 3.88
N LEU A 91 -2.29 10.41 5.16
CA LEU A 91 -3.13 9.70 6.12
C LEU A 91 -3.80 10.69 7.05
N ALA A 92 -5.11 10.58 7.23
CA ALA A 92 -5.78 11.27 8.33
C ALA A 92 -5.34 10.62 9.65
N ALA A 93 -5.00 11.45 10.62
CA ALA A 93 -4.47 11.04 11.91
C ALA A 93 -5.34 11.59 13.04
N ALA A 94 -5.53 10.83 14.11
CA ALA A 94 -6.18 11.28 15.33
C ALA A 94 -5.28 10.97 16.53
N LEU A 95 -4.95 11.98 17.33
CA LEU A 95 -4.15 11.84 18.53
C LEU A 95 -5.04 11.86 19.77
N SER A 96 -5.00 10.78 20.54
CA SER A 96 -5.72 10.64 21.80
C SER A 96 -4.72 10.59 22.96
N SER A 97 -5.00 11.26 24.08
CA SER A 97 -4.19 11.12 25.30
C SER A 97 -5.05 11.32 26.55
N ALA A 98 -4.59 10.82 27.70
CA ALA A 98 -5.27 11.03 28.98
C ALA A 98 -5.31 12.52 29.40
N ALA A 99 -4.40 13.33 28.88
CA ALA A 99 -4.35 14.77 29.13
C ALA A 99 -5.26 15.59 28.21
N LEU A 100 -5.78 14.99 27.13
CA LEU A 100 -6.63 15.67 26.15
C LEU A 100 -8.11 15.36 26.41
N PRO A 101 -9.01 16.37 26.38
CA PRO A 101 -10.44 16.16 26.59
C PRO A 101 -11.12 15.39 25.43
N ALA A 102 -10.54 15.45 24.23
CA ALA A 102 -11.01 14.75 23.04
C ALA A 102 -9.85 14.48 22.06
N PRO A 103 -9.98 13.47 21.17
CA PRO A 103 -8.99 13.22 20.13
C PRO A 103 -8.78 14.45 19.24
N ARG A 104 -7.53 14.72 18.89
CA ARG A 104 -7.15 15.82 17.99
C ARG A 104 -6.86 15.29 16.61
N GLU A 105 -7.58 15.80 15.63
CA GLU A 105 -7.41 15.46 14.21
C GLU A 105 -6.13 16.10 13.65
N GLY A 106 -5.60 15.46 12.62
CA GLY A 106 -4.39 15.86 11.95
C GLY A 106 -4.13 15.04 10.69
N ALA A 107 -2.93 15.20 10.13
CA ALA A 107 -2.50 14.49 8.95
C ALA A 107 -1.04 14.07 9.04
N LEU A 108 -0.75 12.90 8.49
CA LEU A 108 0.59 12.37 8.29
C LEU A 108 0.84 12.27 6.78
N GLU A 109 1.90 12.89 6.30
CA GLU A 109 2.34 12.77 4.91
C GLU A 109 3.67 12.06 4.82
N VAL A 110 3.71 11.03 3.97
CA VAL A 110 4.92 10.26 3.70
C VAL A 110 5.10 10.06 2.21
N GLU A 111 6.35 9.90 1.80
CA GLU A 111 6.70 9.59 0.42
C GLU A 111 7.71 8.45 0.38
N PHE A 112 7.53 7.50 -0.53
CA PHE A 112 8.38 6.31 -0.60
C PHE A 112 8.50 5.77 -2.02
N GLY A 113 9.63 5.11 -2.30
CA GLY A 113 9.81 4.31 -3.51
C GLY A 113 9.39 2.86 -3.28
N LEU A 114 9.28 2.09 -4.36
CA LEU A 114 8.99 0.67 -4.32
C LEU A 114 10.11 -0.15 -4.92
N ARG A 115 10.43 -1.26 -4.27
CA ARG A 115 11.39 -2.24 -4.78
C ARG A 115 10.88 -3.66 -4.60
N TYR A 116 11.30 -4.54 -5.49
CA TYR A 116 11.15 -5.97 -5.31
C TYR A 116 12.23 -6.49 -4.35
N ALA A 117 11.79 -7.23 -3.33
CA ALA A 117 12.65 -7.95 -2.41
C ALA A 117 12.60 -9.44 -2.77
N ALA A 118 13.65 -9.93 -3.41
CA ALA A 118 13.73 -11.31 -3.88
C ALA A 118 13.81 -12.32 -2.72
N GLU A 119 14.28 -11.89 -1.55
CA GLU A 119 14.50 -12.75 -0.38
C GLU A 119 13.19 -13.32 0.14
N ASP A 120 12.12 -12.52 0.12
CA ASP A 120 10.79 -12.91 0.59
C ASP A 120 9.69 -12.76 -0.47
N ARG A 121 10.10 -12.52 -1.72
CA ARG A 121 9.25 -12.38 -2.91
C ARG A 121 8.13 -11.36 -2.69
N SER A 122 8.49 -10.18 -2.20
CA SER A 122 7.52 -9.14 -1.87
C SER A 122 7.88 -7.78 -2.49
N ILE A 123 6.86 -6.98 -2.79
CA ILE A 123 7.01 -5.58 -3.14
C ILE A 123 7.02 -4.78 -1.84
N ARG A 124 8.14 -4.12 -1.57
CA ARG A 124 8.38 -3.37 -0.34
C ARG A 124 8.60 -1.89 -0.62
N ALA A 125 8.06 -1.06 0.24
CA ALA A 125 8.46 0.34 0.32
C ALA A 125 9.93 0.47 0.73
N HIS A 126 10.64 1.41 0.12
CA HIS A 126 11.99 1.79 0.50
C HIS A 126 12.16 3.32 0.44
N GLY A 127 13.17 3.83 1.15
CA GLY A 127 13.47 5.27 1.13
C GLY A 127 12.30 6.14 1.60
N ILE A 128 11.56 5.66 2.62
CA ILE A 128 10.44 6.39 3.23
C ILE A 128 10.95 7.72 3.79
N ALA A 129 10.41 8.81 3.28
CA ALA A 129 10.61 10.16 3.75
C ALA A 129 9.33 10.64 4.42
N LEU A 130 9.42 10.99 5.70
CA LEU A 130 8.36 11.73 6.37
C LEU A 130 8.35 13.15 5.82
N ARG A 131 7.23 13.57 5.23
CA ARG A 131 7.06 14.92 4.69
C ARG A 131 6.54 15.86 5.76
N SER A 132 5.45 15.48 6.42
CA SER A 132 4.92 16.22 7.56
C SER A 132 4.13 15.33 8.50
N LEU A 133 3.98 15.79 9.75
CA LEU A 133 3.07 15.23 10.73
C LEU A 133 2.49 16.40 11.53
N ASP A 134 1.27 16.75 11.21
CA ASP A 134 0.60 17.94 11.71
C ASP A 134 -0.66 17.55 12.46
N ILE A 135 -0.75 17.88 13.75
CA ILE A 135 -1.94 17.64 14.57
C ILE A 135 -2.44 18.99 15.07
N ALA A 136 -3.74 19.25 14.89
CA ALA A 136 -4.32 20.56 15.17
C ALA A 136 -4.43 20.84 16.68
N GLY A 137 -3.97 22.04 17.06
CA GLY A 137 -4.13 22.57 18.40
C GLY A 137 -3.39 21.79 19.49
N LEU A 138 -2.24 21.21 19.15
CA LEU A 138 -1.27 20.75 20.13
C LEU A 138 -0.63 21.94 20.84
N ASP A 139 -0.31 21.75 22.12
CA ASP A 139 0.58 22.65 22.84
C ASP A 139 2.03 22.45 22.40
N ALA A 140 2.89 23.43 22.69
CA ALA A 140 4.28 23.44 22.25
C ALA A 140 5.08 22.22 22.77
N ALA A 141 4.77 21.76 23.98
CA ALA A 141 5.42 20.60 24.59
C ALA A 141 5.08 19.30 23.83
N THR A 142 3.81 19.06 23.52
CA THR A 142 3.40 17.85 22.77
C THR A 142 3.90 17.90 21.33
N ALA A 143 3.87 19.08 20.68
CA ALA A 143 4.42 19.25 19.33
C ALA A 143 5.92 18.91 19.28
N THR A 144 6.69 19.37 20.27
CA THR A 144 8.13 19.07 20.38
C THR A 144 8.38 17.57 20.61
N ALA A 145 7.59 16.95 21.50
CA ALA A 145 7.67 15.51 21.71
C ALA A 145 7.37 14.73 20.42
N LEU A 146 6.34 15.13 19.67
CA LEU A 146 5.96 14.48 18.42
C LEU A 146 7.07 14.57 17.37
N GLN A 147 7.74 15.72 17.25
CA GLN A 147 8.90 15.91 16.38
C GLN A 147 10.09 15.03 16.78
N PHE A 148 10.30 14.80 18.09
CA PHE A 148 11.31 13.86 18.56
C PHE A 148 10.99 12.41 18.18
N TRP A 149 9.72 12.02 18.19
CA TRP A 149 9.26 10.67 17.83
C TRP A 149 9.11 10.45 16.32
N ALA A 150 8.92 11.51 15.53
CA ALA A 150 8.71 11.45 14.09
C ALA A 150 9.74 10.58 13.34
N PRO A 151 11.06 10.68 13.59
CA PRO A 151 12.04 9.78 12.96
C PRO A 151 11.89 8.30 13.36
N ARG A 152 11.42 8.02 14.57
CA ARG A 152 11.16 6.65 15.05
C ARG A 152 9.89 6.08 14.45
N LEU A 153 8.84 6.90 14.30
CA LEU A 153 7.62 6.54 13.58
C LEU A 153 7.92 6.24 12.11
N ALA A 154 8.71 7.10 11.46
CA ALA A 154 9.20 6.85 10.12
C ALA A 154 9.90 5.49 10.03
N ARG A 155 10.89 5.19 10.89
CA ARG A 155 11.56 3.87 10.91
C ARG A 155 10.65 2.68 11.20
N ARG A 156 9.57 2.85 11.97
CA ARG A 156 8.63 1.75 12.24
C ARG A 156 7.71 1.48 11.05
N ALA A 157 7.31 2.53 10.32
CA ALA A 157 6.62 2.39 9.04
C ALA A 157 7.43 1.56 8.03
N TRP A 158 8.77 1.50 8.15
CA TRP A 158 9.64 0.67 7.30
C TRP A 158 9.35 -0.84 7.39
N ARG A 159 8.78 -1.32 8.52
CA ARG A 159 8.52 -2.76 8.69
C ARG A 159 7.19 -3.20 8.11
N GLU A 160 6.31 -2.27 7.79
CA GLU A 160 4.92 -2.62 7.55
C GLU A 160 4.43 -2.34 6.14
N VAL A 161 5.06 -1.54 5.28
CA VAL A 161 4.52 -1.34 3.91
C VAL A 161 5.05 -2.40 2.93
N VAL A 162 4.65 -3.65 3.17
CA VAL A 162 4.56 -4.66 2.11
C VAL A 162 3.27 -4.38 1.36
N LEU A 163 3.37 -3.85 0.14
CA LEU A 163 2.18 -3.57 -0.68
C LEU A 163 1.59 -4.86 -1.24
N HIS A 164 2.44 -5.82 -1.57
CA HIS A 164 2.02 -7.09 -2.12
C HIS A 164 3.08 -8.17 -1.90
N ARG A 165 2.62 -9.38 -1.57
CA ARG A 165 3.45 -10.58 -1.54
C ARG A 165 2.93 -11.49 -2.64
N PHE A 166 3.80 -11.87 -3.56
CA PHE A 166 3.43 -12.76 -4.64
C PHE A 166 3.13 -14.16 -4.09
N GLU A 167 2.02 -14.75 -4.52
CA GLU A 167 1.64 -16.10 -4.11
C GLU A 167 2.57 -17.13 -4.77
N ALA A 168 2.76 -18.29 -4.12
CA ALA A 168 3.66 -19.33 -4.62
C ALA A 168 3.28 -19.82 -6.03
N ARG A 169 1.98 -19.84 -6.36
CA ARG A 169 1.46 -20.22 -7.67
C ARG A 169 1.80 -19.19 -8.76
N GLU A 170 1.75 -17.91 -8.43
CA GLU A 170 2.08 -16.83 -9.36
C GLU A 170 3.57 -16.84 -9.68
N LEU A 171 4.40 -17.04 -8.65
CA LEU A 171 5.83 -17.19 -8.81
C LEU A 171 6.21 -18.46 -9.56
N ALA A 172 5.49 -19.58 -9.37
CA ALA A 172 5.74 -20.80 -10.13
C ALA A 172 5.51 -20.62 -11.64
N LEU A 173 4.53 -19.79 -12.03
CA LEU A 173 4.32 -19.41 -13.44
C LEU A 173 5.48 -18.56 -13.97
N LEU A 174 5.96 -17.60 -13.18
CA LEU A 174 7.10 -16.75 -13.54
C LEU A 174 8.42 -17.54 -13.61
N ASP A 175 8.65 -18.43 -12.63
CA ASP A 175 9.81 -19.33 -12.58
C ASP A 175 9.81 -20.29 -13.78
N GLY A 176 8.65 -20.80 -14.20
CA GLY A 176 8.53 -21.62 -15.41
C GLY A 176 8.86 -20.88 -16.71
N LEU A 177 8.78 -19.55 -16.71
CA LEU A 177 9.18 -18.67 -17.81
C LEU A 177 10.62 -18.15 -17.68
N GLY A 178 11.34 -18.51 -16.61
CA GLY A 178 12.70 -18.04 -16.34
C GLY A 178 12.78 -16.55 -15.98
N VAL A 179 11.67 -15.95 -15.53
CA VAL A 179 11.59 -14.52 -15.19
C VAL A 179 11.21 -14.31 -13.73
N GLN A 180 11.55 -13.14 -13.20
CA GLN A 180 11.17 -12.66 -11.87
C GLN A 180 10.66 -11.22 -11.95
N PRO A 181 9.89 -10.75 -10.95
CA PRO A 181 9.57 -9.33 -10.83
C PRO A 181 10.87 -8.50 -10.76
N GLY A 182 10.96 -7.49 -11.61
CA GLY A 182 12.12 -6.62 -11.76
C GLY A 182 11.85 -5.19 -11.30
N ALA A 183 12.36 -4.23 -12.06
CA ALA A 183 12.15 -2.81 -11.83
C ALA A 183 10.66 -2.45 -11.69
N ILE A 184 10.35 -1.70 -10.62
CA ILE A 184 9.02 -1.17 -10.36
C ILE A 184 9.01 0.31 -10.75
N THR A 185 8.07 0.67 -11.61
CA THR A 185 7.89 2.04 -12.13
C THR A 185 6.53 2.58 -11.74
N VAL A 186 6.51 3.77 -11.14
CA VAL A 186 5.29 4.55 -10.89
C VAL A 186 4.88 5.24 -12.18
N THR A 187 3.65 5.02 -12.60
CA THR A 187 3.04 5.66 -13.77
C THR A 187 1.92 6.61 -13.33
N PRO A 188 1.43 7.52 -14.19
CA PRO A 188 0.29 8.36 -13.83
C PRO A 188 -1.00 7.60 -13.53
N GLN A 189 -1.08 6.31 -13.88
CA GLN A 189 -2.27 5.45 -13.70
C GLN A 189 -2.11 4.43 -12.56
N GLY A 190 -0.88 4.18 -12.09
CA GLY A 190 -0.60 3.21 -11.04
C GLY A 190 0.86 2.76 -11.02
N LEU A 191 1.08 1.45 -10.94
CA LEU A 191 2.40 0.83 -10.93
C LEU A 191 2.56 -0.10 -12.13
N SER A 192 3.76 -0.16 -12.67
CA SER A 192 4.20 -1.15 -13.63
C SER A 192 5.38 -1.92 -13.05
N VAL A 193 5.31 -3.24 -13.06
CA VAL A 193 6.37 -4.15 -12.63
C VAL A 193 6.89 -4.84 -13.88
N ALA A 194 8.16 -4.60 -14.23
CA ALA A 194 8.78 -5.28 -15.36
C ALA A 194 9.09 -6.74 -15.03
N TRP A 195 9.04 -7.61 -16.03
CA TRP A 195 9.60 -8.97 -15.91
C TRP A 195 11.07 -8.96 -16.30
N GLU A 196 11.94 -9.40 -15.41
CA GLU A 196 13.38 -9.53 -15.65
C GLU A 196 13.79 -10.99 -15.70
N ARG A 197 14.77 -11.34 -16.53
CA ARG A 197 15.32 -12.70 -16.53
C ARG A 197 15.98 -12.99 -15.19
N LYS A 198 15.72 -14.18 -14.64
CA LYS A 198 16.37 -14.63 -13.42
C LYS A 198 17.88 -14.77 -13.67
N PRO A 199 18.75 -14.17 -12.85
CA PRO A 199 20.18 -14.36 -13.00
C PRO A 199 20.51 -15.86 -12.83
N THR A 200 21.23 -16.41 -13.80
CA THR A 200 21.69 -17.80 -13.75
C THR A 200 22.76 -17.92 -12.66
N PRO A 201 22.64 -18.88 -11.72
CA PRO A 201 23.63 -19.08 -10.66
C PRO A 201 25.00 -19.50 -11.21
#